data_AF-A0A2N4XP15-F1
#
_entry.id   AF-A0A2N4XP15-F1
#
_cell.length_a   1.000
_cell.length_b   1.000
_cell.length_c   1.000
_cell.angle_alpha   90.00
_cell.angle_beta   90.00
_cell.angle_gamma   90.00
#
_symmetry.space_group_name_H-M   'P 1'
#
loop_
_entity.id
_entity.type
_entity.pdbx_description
1 polymer ?
#
loop_
_entity_poly.entity_id
_entity_poly.type
_entity_poly.pdbx_seq_one_letter_code
_entity_poly.pdbx_strand_id
1 'polypeptide(L)'
;MMNWIRNVFGGLKKRANGDAFPAAWQALIKGGRAGAVLGLAADDLHHAADGVVRTRLIGAAHAAGWSENELDKLALHLNLRFGNTAQAWLLARDKGYLSMDFELAMTAATCCYEKSRCPEALDSIRSLDRSCVPAGKEADYFAILGEMYACGQADLSMAVDVFDEALDAGHISPILVLNSYPVYFEAGCLERVQQLRTYLSEQCVGNANALYSLAWVELARDYYPEGFRMHEVRYDLPQAQREFSRLKGLPRWTGQDIQGKTLIVHSEQGIGDIVMMARFLPMLAQRCSRVILAGPEFVALLLTDNFDCCEVVSRHDDLEQRYIPEADYWVGMMSLPYCFSVSAHTMPGCTGYLRAPAEQNAYWIERVGRLAGRARLKIGLAWSGNPAHKYDQRRSIAFDLVEPFLRALPGVAFFPLQTAVPAHSLPNLHDLSDELVILSDTASLAEQMDLVVSVDTSVVHLAGALGKPCFLMLPRRYEWRWGLEGEANSWYDSVRVIRQQRSGDWSGVLNEIFRERIPALLAEIEAPRVC
;
A
#
# COMPACT_ATOMS: atom_id res chain seq x y z
N MET A 1 13.68 11.02 2.97
CA MET A 1 13.20 12.43 2.92
C MET A 1 14.07 13.41 3.73
N MET A 2 14.31 13.24 5.04
CA MET A 2 15.30 14.06 5.79
C MET A 2 16.77 13.76 5.44
N ASN A 3 17.09 12.53 5.01
CA ASN A 3 18.43 12.15 4.56
C ASN A 3 18.78 12.68 3.15
N TRP A 4 17.80 12.98 2.31
CA TRP A 4 18.03 13.65 1.01
C TRP A 4 18.48 15.10 1.26
N ILE A 5 17.82 15.82 2.17
CA ILE A 5 18.19 17.20 2.53
C ILE A 5 19.51 17.25 3.33
N ARG A 6 19.78 16.33 4.26
CA ARG A 6 21.09 16.26 4.97
C ARG A 6 22.25 15.86 4.06
N ASN A 7 22.04 15.00 3.06
CA ASN A 7 23.11 14.60 2.13
C ASN A 7 23.30 15.62 0.99
N VAL A 8 22.24 16.28 0.53
CA VAL A 8 22.30 17.36 -0.48
C VAL A 8 22.85 18.65 0.15
N PHE A 9 22.37 19.08 1.33
CA PHE A 9 22.79 20.33 1.97
C PHE A 9 23.91 20.21 3.03
N GLY A 10 24.04 19.08 3.73
CA GLY A 10 25.21 18.80 4.58
C GLY A 10 26.48 18.50 3.74
N GLY A 11 26.29 17.97 2.53
CA GLY A 11 27.33 17.87 1.50
C GLY A 11 27.77 19.23 0.94
N LEU A 12 26.81 20.16 0.73
CA LEU A 12 27.08 21.53 0.26
C LEU A 12 28.05 22.32 1.17
N LYS A 13 28.05 22.08 2.48
CA LYS A 13 28.94 22.79 3.43
C LYS A 13 30.35 22.18 3.55
N LYS A 14 30.53 20.89 3.23
CA LYS A 14 31.83 20.20 3.25
C LYS A 14 32.52 20.11 1.87
N ARG A 15 31.77 20.23 0.77
CA ARG A 15 32.26 20.06 -0.62
C ARG A 15 32.45 21.35 -1.41
N ALA A 16 32.31 22.51 -0.78
CA ALA A 16 32.73 23.78 -1.36
C ALA A 16 34.24 23.84 -1.69
N ASN A 17 35.03 22.84 -1.24
CA ASN A 17 36.46 22.71 -1.52
C ASN A 17 36.85 21.44 -2.31
N GLY A 18 35.94 20.71 -2.96
CA GLY A 18 36.33 19.51 -3.72
C GLY A 18 35.26 18.90 -4.62
N ASP A 19 35.69 18.50 -5.82
CA ASP A 19 34.91 18.04 -6.97
C ASP A 19 33.95 16.87 -6.66
N ALA A 20 32.64 17.14 -6.64
CA ALA A 20 31.55 16.19 -6.94
C ALA A 20 30.15 16.85 -6.83
N PHE A 21 29.68 17.46 -7.92
CA PHE A 21 28.29 17.89 -8.16
C PHE A 21 27.91 17.53 -9.60
N PRO A 22 26.62 17.29 -9.95
CA PRO A 22 26.18 17.14 -11.35
C PRO A 22 26.58 18.37 -12.17
N ALA A 23 27.03 18.16 -13.41
CA ALA A 23 27.62 19.22 -14.25
C ALA A 23 26.70 20.46 -14.44
N ALA A 24 25.38 20.28 -14.44
CA ALA A 24 24.40 21.37 -14.52
C ALA A 24 24.40 22.28 -13.27
N TRP A 25 24.50 21.70 -12.07
CA TRP A 25 24.61 22.46 -10.82
C TRP A 25 26.02 23.03 -10.61
N GLN A 26 27.07 22.36 -11.10
CA GLN A 26 28.41 22.94 -11.13
C GLN A 26 28.52 24.15 -12.08
N ALA A 27 27.80 24.15 -13.20
CA ALA A 27 27.70 25.31 -14.09
C ALA A 27 26.93 26.48 -13.43
N LEU A 28 25.86 26.19 -12.70
CA LEU A 28 25.10 27.15 -11.88
C LEU A 28 25.91 27.76 -10.72
N ILE A 29 26.84 26.98 -10.13
CA ILE A 29 27.71 27.40 -9.02
C ILE A 29 28.98 28.12 -9.52
N LYS A 30 29.62 27.68 -10.62
CA LYS A 30 30.86 28.25 -11.18
C LYS A 30 30.71 29.68 -11.74
N GLY A 31 29.49 30.15 -11.95
CA GLY A 31 29.22 31.53 -12.39
C GLY A 31 29.34 32.61 -11.29
N GLY A 32 29.56 32.23 -10.02
CA GLY A 32 29.77 33.18 -8.92
C GLY A 32 28.53 33.89 -8.38
N ARG A 33 27.31 33.46 -8.76
CA ARG A 33 26.04 34.16 -8.44
C ARG A 33 25.10 33.39 -7.48
N ALA A 34 25.50 32.21 -6.99
CA ALA A 34 24.64 31.28 -6.23
C ALA A 34 24.65 31.44 -4.69
N GLY A 35 25.61 32.18 -4.11
CA GLY A 35 25.82 32.23 -2.66
C GLY A 35 24.65 32.82 -1.86
N ALA A 36 23.96 33.82 -2.41
CA ALA A 36 22.83 34.48 -1.75
C ALA A 36 21.53 33.63 -1.80
N VAL A 37 21.28 32.94 -2.93
CA VAL A 37 20.11 32.07 -3.12
C VAL A 37 20.21 30.83 -2.22
N LEU A 38 21.41 30.26 -2.06
CA LEU A 38 21.65 29.11 -1.19
C LEU A 38 21.48 29.43 0.30
N GLY A 39 21.90 30.62 0.73
CA GLY A 39 21.69 31.10 2.10
C GLY A 39 20.21 31.29 2.44
N LEU A 40 19.46 31.92 1.54
CA LEU A 40 18.01 32.12 1.70
C LEU A 40 17.23 30.80 1.63
N ALA A 41 17.61 29.89 0.74
CA ALA A 41 16.95 28.59 0.61
C ALA A 41 17.07 27.75 1.89
N ALA A 42 18.22 27.79 2.57
CA ALA A 42 18.43 27.05 3.80
C ALA A 42 17.54 27.54 4.97
N ASP A 43 17.34 28.85 5.11
CA ASP A 43 16.54 29.41 6.21
C ASP A 43 15.03 29.37 5.92
N ASP A 44 14.63 29.75 4.71
CA ASP A 44 13.21 29.93 4.34
C ASP A 44 12.50 28.58 4.08
N LEU A 45 13.17 27.56 3.53
CA LEU A 45 12.57 26.22 3.29
C LEU A 45 12.21 25.47 4.59
N HIS A 46 12.68 25.95 5.74
CA HIS A 46 12.40 25.35 7.05
C HIS A 46 11.35 26.10 7.87
N HIS A 47 11.07 27.39 7.58
CA HIS A 47 10.33 28.25 8.53
C HIS A 47 9.26 29.16 7.90
N ALA A 48 9.16 29.27 6.57
CA ALA A 48 8.27 30.24 5.93
C ALA A 48 7.13 29.60 5.11
N ALA A 49 6.01 30.32 5.02
CA ALA A 49 4.86 29.93 4.20
C ALA A 49 5.22 29.94 2.71
N ASP A 50 4.68 28.97 1.96
CA ASP A 50 4.97 28.67 0.55
C ASP A 50 5.17 29.91 -0.36
N GLY A 51 4.19 30.83 -0.38
CA GLY A 51 4.23 32.01 -1.24
C GLY A 51 5.39 32.98 -0.94
N VAL A 52 5.85 33.05 0.30
CA VAL A 52 6.97 33.92 0.72
C VAL A 52 8.29 33.33 0.25
N VAL A 53 8.47 32.01 0.42
CA VAL A 53 9.69 31.29 0.00
C VAL A 53 9.87 31.39 -1.50
N ARG A 54 8.80 31.17 -2.28
CA ARG A 54 8.86 31.21 -3.75
C ARG A 54 9.27 32.59 -4.27
N THR A 55 8.59 33.63 -3.81
CA THR A 55 8.82 35.00 -4.28
C THR A 55 10.26 35.43 -3.98
N ARG A 56 10.78 35.10 -2.79
CA ARG A 56 12.14 35.44 -2.40
C ARG A 56 13.20 34.68 -3.20
N LEU A 57 13.04 33.37 -3.37
CA LEU A 57 14.03 32.56 -4.09
C LEU A 57 14.07 32.89 -5.58
N ILE A 58 12.92 33.05 -6.22
CA ILE A 58 12.85 33.44 -7.64
C ILE A 58 13.39 34.86 -7.81
N GLY A 59 13.01 35.79 -6.94
CA GLY A 59 13.53 37.17 -6.98
C GLY A 59 15.05 37.24 -6.78
N ALA A 60 15.60 36.44 -5.86
CA ALA A 60 17.03 36.34 -5.63
C ALA A 60 17.77 35.72 -6.83
N ALA A 61 17.21 34.67 -7.44
CA ALA A 61 17.76 34.05 -8.64
C ALA A 61 17.74 35.01 -9.85
N HIS A 62 16.64 35.75 -10.03
CA HIS A 62 16.53 36.78 -11.05
C HIS A 62 17.55 37.92 -10.81
N ALA A 63 17.69 38.41 -9.57
CA ALA A 63 18.69 39.43 -9.22
C ALA A 63 20.13 38.91 -9.40
N ALA A 64 20.34 37.60 -9.24
CA ALA A 64 21.57 36.91 -9.57
C ALA A 64 21.74 36.66 -11.09
N GLY A 65 20.88 37.21 -11.94
CA GLY A 65 21.01 37.17 -13.40
C GLY A 65 20.86 35.77 -14.00
N TRP A 66 20.00 34.94 -13.43
CA TRP A 66 19.58 33.65 -14.01
C TRP A 66 18.73 33.89 -15.26
N SER A 67 18.81 32.98 -16.23
CA SER A 67 17.98 33.02 -17.43
C SER A 67 16.52 32.67 -17.13
N GLU A 68 15.61 33.07 -18.03
CA GLU A 68 14.17 32.73 -17.93
C GLU A 68 13.93 31.22 -17.81
N ASN A 69 14.71 30.40 -18.54
CA ASN A 69 14.61 28.94 -18.46
C ASN A 69 15.04 28.41 -17.07
N GLU A 70 16.11 28.96 -16.49
CA GLU A 70 16.56 28.57 -15.14
C GLU A 70 15.55 29.00 -14.07
N LEU A 71 14.94 30.17 -14.22
CA LEU A 71 13.88 30.66 -13.33
C LEU A 71 12.61 29.80 -13.41
N ASP A 72 12.21 29.41 -14.62
CA ASP A 72 11.11 28.49 -14.86
C ASP A 72 11.34 27.15 -14.16
N LYS A 73 12.52 26.54 -14.35
CA LYS A 73 12.87 25.26 -13.72
C LYS A 73 12.89 25.36 -12.20
N LEU A 74 13.43 26.45 -11.65
CA LEU A 74 13.39 26.72 -10.21
C LEU A 74 11.95 26.79 -9.70
N ALA A 75 11.08 27.52 -10.40
CA ALA A 75 9.66 27.61 -10.04
C ALA A 75 8.97 26.24 -10.08
N LEU A 76 9.29 25.39 -11.06
CA LEU A 76 8.77 24.03 -11.16
C LEU A 76 9.20 23.15 -9.98
N HIS A 77 10.49 23.15 -9.63
CA HIS A 77 10.97 22.43 -8.45
C HIS A 77 10.30 22.89 -7.15
N LEU A 78 10.10 24.21 -6.98
CA LEU A 78 9.40 24.75 -5.83
C LEU A 78 7.92 24.32 -5.82
N ASN A 79 7.23 24.36 -6.97
CA ASN A 79 5.85 23.88 -7.05
C ASN A 79 5.73 22.39 -6.70
N LEU A 80 6.62 21.54 -7.24
CA LEU A 80 6.66 20.11 -6.90
C LEU A 80 6.89 19.90 -5.40
N ARG A 81 7.82 20.66 -4.81
CA ARG A 81 8.18 20.61 -3.39
C ARG A 81 7.01 20.96 -2.47
N PHE A 82 6.27 22.02 -2.79
CA PHE A 82 5.18 22.53 -1.97
C PHE A 82 3.82 21.87 -2.27
N GLY A 83 3.81 20.80 -3.07
CA GLY A 83 2.62 19.97 -3.28
C GLY A 83 1.72 20.43 -4.43
N ASN A 84 2.11 21.44 -5.21
CA ASN A 84 1.45 21.84 -6.46
C ASN A 84 1.83 20.90 -7.63
N THR A 85 1.83 19.59 -7.36
CA THR A 85 2.43 18.57 -8.21
C THR A 85 1.76 18.47 -9.59
N ALA A 86 0.42 18.56 -9.66
CA ALA A 86 -0.32 18.44 -10.92
C ALA A 86 0.00 19.56 -11.91
N GLN A 87 -0.07 20.80 -11.45
CA GLN A 87 0.22 21.97 -12.26
C GLN A 87 1.70 22.02 -12.67
N ALA A 88 2.61 21.72 -11.74
CA ALA A 88 4.04 21.69 -12.04
C ALA A 88 4.38 20.63 -13.09
N TRP A 89 3.81 19.43 -12.95
CA TRP A 89 4.05 18.35 -13.90
C TRP A 89 3.54 18.71 -15.30
N LEU A 90 2.32 19.24 -15.42
CA LEU A 90 1.77 19.68 -16.71
C LEU A 90 2.67 20.73 -17.37
N LEU A 91 3.07 21.75 -16.63
CA LEU A 91 3.92 22.80 -17.16
C LEU A 91 5.32 22.30 -17.55
N ALA A 92 5.92 21.41 -16.75
CA ALA A 92 7.21 20.80 -17.05
C ALA A 92 7.15 19.93 -18.31
N ARG A 93 6.06 19.17 -18.48
CA ARG A 93 5.79 18.35 -19.66
C ARG A 93 5.60 19.22 -20.91
N ASP A 94 4.73 20.22 -20.83
CA ASP A 94 4.36 21.06 -21.97
C ASP A 94 5.54 21.93 -22.45
N LYS A 95 6.45 22.32 -21.54
CA LYS A 95 7.71 22.99 -21.89
C LYS A 95 8.82 22.05 -22.38
N GLY A 96 8.58 20.73 -22.41
CA GLY A 96 9.57 19.72 -22.81
C GLY A 96 10.75 19.59 -21.83
N TYR A 97 10.64 20.11 -20.62
CA TYR A 97 11.76 20.06 -19.67
C TYR A 97 11.99 18.66 -19.11
N LEU A 98 10.94 17.83 -19.00
CA LEU A 98 11.06 16.46 -18.53
C LEU A 98 11.93 15.59 -19.47
N SER A 99 11.99 15.90 -20.77
CA SER A 99 12.83 15.17 -21.71
C SER A 99 14.30 15.59 -21.69
N MET A 100 14.61 16.77 -21.16
CA MET A 100 15.95 17.39 -21.25
C MET A 100 16.63 17.60 -19.91
N ASP A 101 15.92 17.43 -18.79
CA ASP A 101 16.41 17.73 -17.45
C ASP A 101 16.19 16.53 -16.51
N PHE A 102 17.26 15.78 -16.29
CA PHE A 102 17.26 14.60 -15.44
C PHE A 102 16.74 14.89 -14.02
N GLU A 103 17.21 15.95 -13.37
CA GLU A 103 16.83 16.23 -11.97
C GLU A 103 15.35 16.62 -11.86
N LEU A 104 14.84 17.39 -12.82
CA LEU A 104 13.43 17.74 -12.87
C LEU A 104 12.56 16.51 -13.16
N ALA A 105 12.95 15.66 -14.10
CA ALA A 105 12.27 14.41 -14.41
C ALA A 105 12.18 13.50 -13.18
N MET A 106 13.30 13.28 -12.48
CA MET A 106 13.38 12.47 -11.26
C MET A 106 12.52 13.03 -10.12
N THR A 107 12.54 14.36 -9.95
CA THR A 107 11.72 15.04 -8.94
C THR A 107 10.24 14.93 -9.28
N ALA A 108 9.86 15.20 -10.53
CA ALA A 108 8.48 15.14 -11.00
C ALA A 108 7.92 13.72 -10.85
N ALA A 109 8.69 12.70 -11.22
CA ALA A 109 8.34 11.30 -11.04
C ALA A 109 8.09 10.96 -9.58
N THR A 110 9.05 11.27 -8.71
CA THR A 110 8.96 10.99 -7.27
C THR A 110 7.76 11.70 -6.64
N CYS A 111 7.54 12.99 -6.94
CA CYS A 111 6.41 13.73 -6.40
C CYS A 111 5.06 13.22 -6.93
N CYS A 112 4.97 12.86 -8.22
CA CYS A 112 3.75 12.26 -8.77
C CYS A 112 3.48 10.89 -8.11
N TYR A 113 4.50 10.07 -7.95
CA TYR A 113 4.42 8.78 -7.25
C TYR A 113 3.98 8.92 -5.78
N GLU A 114 4.51 9.91 -5.05
CA GLU A 114 4.09 10.21 -3.67
C GLU A 114 2.62 10.63 -3.58
N LYS A 115 2.06 11.19 -4.66
CA LYS A 115 0.64 11.57 -4.78
C LYS A 115 -0.22 10.50 -5.46
N SER A 116 0.29 9.27 -5.61
CA SER A 116 -0.39 8.14 -6.29
C SER A 116 -0.75 8.42 -7.76
N ARG A 117 -0.06 9.35 -8.41
CA ARG A 117 -0.23 9.69 -9.84
C ARG A 117 0.77 8.91 -10.68
N CYS A 118 0.65 7.57 -10.67
CA CYS A 118 1.63 6.67 -11.29
C CYS A 118 1.74 6.82 -12.82
N PRO A 119 0.68 7.10 -13.60
CA PRO A 119 0.82 7.39 -15.03
C PRO A 119 1.70 8.61 -15.31
N GLU A 120 1.48 9.72 -14.60
CA GLU A 120 2.30 10.93 -14.72
C GLU A 120 3.72 10.71 -14.21
N ALA A 121 3.88 9.90 -13.17
CA ALA A 121 5.19 9.55 -12.64
C ALA A 121 6.03 8.74 -13.65
N LEU A 122 5.41 7.73 -14.29
CA LEU A 122 6.03 6.96 -15.36
C LEU A 122 6.37 7.82 -16.57
N ASP A 123 5.43 8.67 -17.00
CA ASP A 123 5.65 9.55 -18.16
C ASP A 123 6.80 10.55 -17.91
N SER A 124 6.99 10.99 -16.66
CA SER A 124 8.09 11.89 -16.28
C SER A 124 9.47 11.29 -16.54
N ILE A 125 9.67 9.99 -16.24
CA ILE A 125 10.97 9.33 -16.46
C ILE A 125 11.08 8.75 -17.86
N ARG A 126 10.00 8.17 -18.37
CA ARG A 126 9.99 7.54 -19.70
C ARG A 126 10.25 8.56 -20.82
N SER A 127 9.85 9.82 -20.63
CA SER A 127 10.10 10.90 -21.60
C SER A 127 11.54 11.45 -21.55
N LEU A 128 12.32 11.13 -20.52
CA LEU A 128 13.69 11.59 -20.38
C LEU A 128 14.59 11.03 -21.49
N ASP A 129 15.28 11.90 -22.22
CA ASP A 129 16.36 11.48 -23.10
C ASP A 129 17.48 10.86 -22.26
N ARG A 130 17.80 9.59 -22.52
CA ARG A 130 18.85 8.86 -21.80
C ARG A 130 20.22 9.56 -21.88
N SER A 131 20.50 10.34 -22.93
CA SER A 131 21.73 11.12 -23.03
C SER A 131 21.83 12.25 -21.99
N CYS A 132 20.72 12.64 -21.37
CA CYS A 132 20.67 13.60 -20.27
C CYS A 132 20.95 12.96 -18.90
N VAL A 133 21.03 11.62 -18.80
CA VAL A 133 21.37 10.93 -17.55
C VAL A 133 22.87 11.15 -17.26
N PRO A 134 23.23 11.80 -16.13
CA PRO A 134 24.63 12.04 -15.81
C PRO A 134 25.41 10.73 -15.57
N ALA A 135 26.69 10.73 -15.92
CA ALA A 135 27.58 9.61 -15.60
C ALA A 135 27.58 9.33 -14.08
N GLY A 136 27.38 8.06 -13.71
CA GLY A 136 27.26 7.61 -12.32
C GLY A 136 25.85 7.76 -11.73
N LYS A 137 24.85 8.15 -12.54
CA LYS A 137 23.43 8.24 -12.15
C LYS A 137 22.53 7.20 -12.83
N GLU A 138 23.12 6.29 -13.59
CA GLU A 138 22.41 5.26 -14.34
C GLU A 138 21.61 4.36 -13.40
N ALA A 139 22.22 3.92 -12.29
CA ALA A 139 21.52 3.08 -11.30
C ALA A 139 20.31 3.80 -10.66
N ASP A 140 20.39 5.11 -10.42
CA ASP A 140 19.26 5.90 -9.90
C ASP A 140 18.14 5.98 -10.96
N TYR A 141 18.50 6.25 -12.22
CA TYR A 141 17.56 6.27 -13.34
C TYR A 141 16.81 4.93 -13.49
N PHE A 142 17.53 3.81 -13.55
CA PHE A 142 16.94 2.48 -13.67
C PHE A 142 16.10 2.12 -12.45
N ALA A 143 16.55 2.47 -11.24
CA ALA A 143 15.81 2.22 -10.01
C ALA A 143 14.44 2.91 -10.01
N ILE A 144 14.38 4.17 -10.45
CA ILE A 144 13.11 4.91 -10.53
C ILE A 144 12.28 4.42 -11.71
N LEU A 145 12.87 4.23 -12.91
CA LEU A 145 12.11 3.78 -14.08
C LEU A 145 11.45 2.42 -13.85
N GLY A 146 12.18 1.45 -13.29
CA GLY A 146 11.64 0.13 -12.99
C GLY A 146 10.52 0.18 -11.94
N GLU A 147 10.68 1.00 -10.89
CA GLU A 147 9.61 1.25 -9.90
C GLU A 147 8.38 1.91 -10.55
N MET A 148 8.56 2.85 -11.48
CA MET A 148 7.43 3.49 -12.16
C MET A 148 6.67 2.51 -13.06
N TYR A 149 7.37 1.58 -13.73
CA TYR A 149 6.73 0.48 -14.44
C TYR A 149 5.99 -0.45 -13.49
N ALA A 150 6.60 -0.81 -12.35
CA ALA A 150 5.99 -1.69 -11.37
C ALA A 150 4.73 -1.07 -10.71
N CYS A 151 4.69 0.25 -10.48
CA CYS A 151 3.50 0.92 -9.97
C CYS A 151 2.44 1.16 -11.05
N GLY A 152 2.86 1.61 -12.22
CA GLY A 152 1.95 2.12 -13.26
C GLY A 152 1.34 1.06 -14.17
N GLN A 153 1.69 -0.22 -13.99
CA GLN A 153 1.23 -1.32 -14.84
C GLN A 153 0.88 -2.55 -13.99
N ALA A 154 -0.09 -3.34 -14.47
CA ALA A 154 -0.44 -4.61 -13.85
C ALA A 154 0.56 -5.73 -14.20
N ASP A 155 1.20 -5.65 -15.37
CA ASP A 155 2.28 -6.56 -15.80
C ASP A 155 3.64 -6.02 -15.33
N LEU A 156 4.44 -6.90 -14.71
CA LEU A 156 5.78 -6.59 -14.20
C LEU A 156 6.89 -6.76 -15.24
N SER A 157 6.59 -7.26 -16.44
CA SER A 157 7.61 -7.57 -17.45
C SER A 157 8.52 -6.38 -17.77
N MET A 158 7.93 -5.19 -17.97
CA MET A 158 8.70 -3.99 -18.28
C MET A 158 9.59 -3.54 -17.12
N ALA A 159 9.14 -3.73 -15.88
CA ALA A 159 9.96 -3.42 -14.71
C ALA A 159 11.15 -4.39 -14.61
N VAL A 160 10.90 -5.69 -14.83
CA VAL A 160 11.93 -6.74 -14.90
C VAL A 160 12.94 -6.42 -15.99
N ASP A 161 12.50 -6.14 -17.22
CA ASP A 161 13.39 -5.84 -18.34
C ASP A 161 14.31 -4.63 -18.04
N VAL A 162 13.77 -3.58 -17.42
CA VAL A 162 14.53 -2.38 -17.01
C VAL A 162 15.55 -2.71 -15.92
N PHE A 163 15.19 -3.55 -14.95
CA PHE A 163 16.12 -3.96 -13.90
C PHE A 163 17.18 -4.93 -14.40
N ASP A 164 16.84 -5.84 -15.32
CA ASP A 164 17.79 -6.75 -15.95
C ASP A 164 18.78 -5.98 -16.82
N GLU A 165 18.31 -5.00 -17.62
CA GLU A 165 19.17 -4.08 -18.39
C GLU A 165 20.21 -3.40 -17.47
N ALA A 166 19.77 -2.91 -16.31
CA ALA A 166 20.64 -2.24 -15.36
C ALA A 166 21.70 -3.18 -14.76
N LEU A 167 21.25 -4.34 -14.25
CA LEU A 167 22.12 -5.30 -13.57
C LEU A 167 23.11 -5.96 -14.53
N ASP A 168 22.68 -6.27 -15.76
CA ASP A 168 23.53 -6.90 -16.79
C ASP A 168 24.56 -5.92 -17.35
N ALA A 169 24.26 -4.61 -17.37
CA ALA A 169 25.22 -3.55 -17.64
C ALA A 169 26.19 -3.30 -16.47
N GLY A 170 26.06 -4.03 -15.35
CA GLY A 170 26.91 -3.91 -14.17
C GLY A 170 26.55 -2.74 -13.26
N HIS A 171 25.40 -2.10 -13.47
CA HIS A 171 24.89 -1.10 -12.53
C HIS A 171 24.35 -1.81 -11.30
N ILE A 172 24.99 -1.62 -10.15
CA ILE A 172 24.50 -2.13 -8.86
C ILE A 172 24.63 -1.05 -7.79
N SER A 173 23.54 -0.79 -7.09
CA SER A 173 23.50 0.19 -6.01
C SER A 173 22.42 -0.21 -4.99
N PRO A 174 22.51 0.26 -3.73
CA PRO A 174 21.48 -0.03 -2.74
C PRO A 174 20.07 0.36 -3.20
N ILE A 175 19.89 1.50 -3.87
CA ILE A 175 18.55 1.93 -4.33
C ILE A 175 17.99 1.03 -5.43
N LEU A 176 18.84 0.63 -6.40
CA LEU A 176 18.43 -0.28 -7.47
C LEU A 176 18.04 -1.64 -6.91
N VAL A 177 18.84 -2.18 -5.98
CA VAL A 177 18.57 -3.48 -5.36
C VAL A 177 17.31 -3.42 -4.49
N LEU A 178 17.13 -2.36 -3.69
CA LEU A 178 15.94 -2.19 -2.86
C LEU A 178 14.64 -2.14 -3.67
N ASN A 179 14.65 -1.48 -4.83
CA ASN A 179 13.45 -1.37 -5.68
C ASN A 179 13.22 -2.65 -6.50
N SER A 180 14.29 -3.27 -7.02
CA SER A 180 14.17 -4.45 -7.89
C SER A 180 13.90 -5.75 -7.14
N TYR A 181 14.40 -5.90 -5.91
CA TYR A 181 14.24 -7.11 -5.11
C TYR A 181 12.78 -7.57 -4.93
N PRO A 182 11.85 -6.73 -4.44
CA PRO A 182 10.44 -7.13 -4.31
C PRO A 182 9.79 -7.41 -5.68
N VAL A 183 10.14 -6.64 -6.71
CA VAL A 183 9.60 -6.82 -8.06
C VAL A 183 10.03 -8.15 -8.67
N TYR A 184 11.30 -8.54 -8.54
CA TYR A 184 11.77 -9.86 -9.00
C TYR A 184 11.10 -11.00 -8.25
N PHE A 185 10.83 -10.84 -6.96
CA PHE A 185 10.13 -11.85 -6.17
C PHE A 185 8.71 -12.08 -6.68
N GLU A 186 7.98 -10.99 -6.90
CA GLU A 186 6.60 -11.00 -7.41
C GLU A 186 6.53 -11.51 -8.86
N ALA A 187 7.49 -11.12 -9.70
CA ALA A 187 7.60 -11.61 -11.08
C ALA A 187 7.97 -13.11 -11.14
N GLY A 188 8.53 -13.65 -10.06
CA GLY A 188 8.94 -15.04 -9.96
C GLY A 188 10.36 -15.32 -10.44
N CYS A 189 11.19 -14.30 -10.59
CA CYS A 189 12.60 -14.38 -10.99
C CYS A 189 13.48 -14.81 -9.79
N LEU A 190 13.30 -16.04 -9.32
CA LEU A 190 13.88 -16.53 -8.06
C LEU A 190 15.43 -16.52 -8.04
N GLU A 191 16.08 -16.68 -9.18
CA GLU A 191 17.55 -16.59 -9.28
C GLU A 191 18.04 -15.17 -8.96
N ARG A 192 17.40 -14.15 -9.54
CA ARG A 192 17.66 -12.74 -9.22
C ARG A 192 17.37 -12.43 -7.77
N VAL A 193 16.25 -12.93 -7.22
CA VAL A 193 15.92 -12.78 -5.79
C VAL A 193 17.06 -13.31 -4.92
N GLN A 194 17.57 -14.52 -5.21
CA GLN A 194 18.63 -15.12 -4.41
C GLN A 194 19.94 -14.32 -4.51
N GLN A 195 20.29 -13.84 -5.71
CA GLN A 195 21.46 -12.98 -5.93
C GLN A 195 21.35 -11.67 -5.13
N LEU A 196 20.22 -10.98 -5.23
CA LEU A 196 19.99 -9.69 -4.59
C LEU A 196 19.84 -9.82 -3.07
N ARG A 197 19.32 -10.94 -2.57
CA ARG A 197 19.25 -11.23 -1.13
C ARG A 197 20.63 -11.20 -0.50
N THR A 198 21.61 -11.86 -1.11
CA THR A 198 23.01 -11.85 -0.64
C THR A 198 23.56 -10.43 -0.59
N TYR A 199 23.34 -9.63 -1.64
CA TYR A 199 23.74 -8.22 -1.66
C TYR A 199 23.10 -7.42 -0.52
N LEU A 200 21.79 -7.55 -0.29
CA LEU A 200 21.09 -6.84 0.78
C LEU A 200 21.64 -7.23 2.16
N SER A 201 21.91 -8.51 2.38
CA SER A 201 22.43 -9.02 3.66
C SER A 201 23.88 -8.62 3.93
N GLU A 202 24.73 -8.49 2.91
CA GLU A 202 26.15 -8.21 3.07
C GLU A 202 26.49 -6.72 2.94
N GLN A 203 25.87 -6.02 1.99
CA GLN A 203 26.24 -4.66 1.60
C GLN A 203 25.30 -3.60 2.19
N CYS A 204 24.09 -4.00 2.60
CA CYS A 204 23.09 -3.09 3.19
C CYS A 204 22.86 -3.37 4.68
N VAL A 205 23.86 -3.89 5.40
CA VAL A 205 23.78 -4.15 6.85
C VAL A 205 23.37 -2.87 7.60
N GLY A 206 22.35 -2.98 8.45
CA GLY A 206 21.81 -1.86 9.21
C GLY A 206 20.91 -0.90 8.41
N ASN A 207 20.68 -1.15 7.11
CA ASN A 207 19.72 -0.37 6.33
C ASN A 207 18.28 -0.86 6.62
N ALA A 208 17.48 0.01 7.22
CA ALA A 208 16.10 -0.30 7.59
C ALA A 208 15.23 -0.73 6.39
N ASN A 209 15.38 -0.09 5.21
CA ASN A 209 14.60 -0.46 4.02
C ASN A 209 15.02 -1.85 3.49
N ALA A 210 16.30 -2.21 3.60
CA ALA A 210 16.79 -3.52 3.19
C ALA A 210 16.20 -4.62 4.06
N LEU A 211 16.27 -4.44 5.38
CA LEU A 211 15.70 -5.40 6.32
C LEU A 211 14.17 -5.48 6.19
N TYR A 212 13.49 -4.36 5.93
CA TYR A 212 12.05 -4.34 5.68
C TYR A 212 11.68 -5.12 4.41
N SER A 213 12.45 -4.96 3.33
CA SER A 213 12.22 -5.68 2.06
C SER A 213 12.47 -7.18 2.21
N LEU A 214 13.53 -7.56 2.93
CA LEU A 214 13.81 -8.95 3.29
C LEU A 214 12.68 -9.56 4.13
N ALA A 215 12.19 -8.81 5.13
CA ALA A 215 11.07 -9.24 5.98
C ALA A 215 9.85 -9.64 5.16
N TRP A 216 9.49 -8.83 4.17
CA TRP A 216 8.32 -9.08 3.31
C TRP A 216 8.44 -10.39 2.54
N VAL A 217 9.63 -10.73 2.03
CA VAL A 217 9.88 -12.01 1.34
C VAL A 217 9.84 -13.20 2.31
N GLU A 218 10.41 -13.07 3.52
CA GLU A 218 10.32 -14.15 4.52
C GLU A 218 8.87 -14.39 4.98
N LEU A 219 8.10 -13.32 5.15
CA LEU A 219 6.66 -13.39 5.43
C LEU A 219 5.91 -14.09 4.28
N ALA A 220 6.19 -13.74 3.03
CA ALA A 220 5.57 -14.34 1.87
C ALA A 220 5.89 -15.84 1.71
N ARG A 221 6.97 -16.32 2.32
CA ARG A 221 7.37 -17.72 2.39
C ARG A 221 6.82 -18.46 3.62
N ASP A 222 5.89 -17.84 4.34
CA ASP A 222 5.28 -18.35 5.57
C ASP A 222 6.28 -18.55 6.74
N TYR A 223 7.46 -17.94 6.67
CA TYR A 223 8.45 -17.90 7.76
C TYR A 223 8.14 -16.77 8.75
N TYR A 224 6.92 -16.79 9.30
CA TYR A 224 6.36 -15.71 10.12
C TYR A 224 7.20 -15.30 11.33
N PRO A 225 7.76 -16.19 12.18
CA PRO A 225 8.51 -15.76 13.36
C PRO A 225 9.68 -14.84 12.99
N GLU A 226 10.43 -15.22 11.96
CA GLU A 226 11.59 -14.45 11.50
C GLU A 226 11.16 -13.24 10.66
N GLY A 227 10.20 -13.41 9.74
CA GLY A 227 9.68 -12.32 8.92
C GLY A 227 9.11 -11.18 9.78
N PHE A 228 8.29 -11.48 10.79
CA PHE A 228 7.76 -10.45 11.69
C PHE A 228 8.83 -9.84 12.59
N ARG A 229 9.84 -10.61 13.03
CA ARG A 229 11.00 -10.07 13.76
C ARG A 229 11.76 -9.04 12.91
N MET A 230 12.00 -9.34 11.63
CA MET A 230 12.64 -8.40 10.70
C MET A 230 11.74 -7.18 10.43
N HIS A 231 10.42 -7.39 10.32
CA HIS A 231 9.42 -6.34 10.05
C HIS A 231 9.33 -5.28 11.16
N GLU A 232 9.80 -5.56 12.37
CA GLU A 232 9.91 -4.55 13.45
C GLU A 232 10.80 -3.36 13.07
N VAL A 233 11.71 -3.52 12.09
CA VAL A 233 12.52 -2.40 11.57
C VAL A 233 11.69 -1.28 10.97
N ARG A 234 10.40 -1.53 10.67
CA ARG A 234 9.49 -0.49 10.15
C ARG A 234 9.38 0.72 11.08
N TYR A 235 9.57 0.55 12.39
CA TYR A 235 9.57 1.67 13.34
C TYR A 235 10.69 2.68 13.08
N ASP A 236 11.77 2.27 12.39
CA ASP A 236 12.86 3.14 11.97
C ASP A 236 12.56 3.88 10.66
N LEU A 237 11.49 3.50 9.96
CA LEU A 237 11.08 4.12 8.71
C LEU A 237 10.32 5.43 8.95
N PRO A 238 10.48 6.45 8.07
CA PRO A 238 9.85 7.76 8.26
C PRO A 238 8.32 7.74 8.35
N GLN A 239 7.66 6.76 7.74
CA GLN A 239 6.20 6.62 7.81
C GLN A 239 5.75 6.27 9.22
N ALA A 240 6.29 5.20 9.80
CA ALA A 240 6.00 4.79 11.17
C ALA A 240 6.39 5.88 12.19
N GLN A 241 7.54 6.55 12.00
CA GLN A 241 7.96 7.63 12.91
C GLN A 241 6.98 8.81 12.95
N ARG A 242 6.26 9.07 11.86
CA ARG A 242 5.18 10.07 11.80
C ARG A 242 3.91 9.53 12.44
N GLU A 243 3.50 8.33 12.05
CA GLU A 243 2.28 7.67 12.53
C GLU A 243 2.27 7.52 14.06
N PHE A 244 3.38 7.07 14.65
CA PHE A 244 3.50 6.85 16.09
C PHE A 244 4.13 8.04 16.85
N SER A 245 4.25 9.21 16.21
CA SER A 245 4.94 10.38 16.79
C SER A 245 4.39 10.79 18.16
N ARG A 246 3.09 10.60 18.38
CA ARG A 246 2.39 10.93 19.63
C ARG A 246 2.63 9.94 20.75
N LEU A 247 3.00 8.70 20.42
CA LEU A 247 3.25 7.63 21.39
C LEU A 247 4.71 7.57 21.85
N LYS A 248 5.59 8.46 21.33
CA LYS A 248 7.04 8.46 21.64
C LYS A 248 7.36 8.65 23.13
N GLY A 249 6.45 9.27 23.90
CA GLY A 249 6.60 9.44 25.35
C GLY A 249 6.25 8.18 26.16
N LEU A 250 5.67 7.16 25.53
CA LEU A 250 5.20 5.94 26.17
C LEU A 250 6.09 4.75 25.75
N PRO A 251 6.50 3.85 26.67
CA PRO A 251 7.32 2.71 26.29
C PRO A 251 6.56 1.76 25.37
N ARG A 252 7.26 1.25 24.36
CA ARG A 252 6.70 0.25 23.43
C ARG A 252 6.70 -1.13 24.10
N TRP A 253 5.60 -1.85 23.97
CA TRP A 253 5.50 -3.25 24.36
C TRP A 253 6.11 -4.14 23.28
N THR A 254 6.98 -5.05 23.70
CA THR A 254 7.73 -5.97 22.82
C THR A 254 7.54 -7.43 23.22
N GLY A 255 6.57 -7.73 24.08
CA GLY A 255 6.27 -9.09 24.56
C GLY A 255 6.68 -9.37 26.01
N GLN A 256 7.26 -8.39 26.72
CA GLN A 256 7.51 -8.50 28.16
C GLN A 256 6.20 -8.63 28.96
N ASP A 257 6.29 -9.06 30.23
CA ASP A 257 5.12 -9.16 31.11
C ASP A 257 4.49 -7.77 31.38
N ILE A 258 3.17 -7.70 31.25
CA ILE A 258 2.35 -6.50 31.41
C ILE A 258 1.08 -6.80 32.23
N GLN A 259 1.12 -7.82 33.08
CA GLN A 259 0.02 -8.10 34.01
C GLN A 259 -0.26 -6.87 34.89
N GLY A 260 -1.54 -6.52 35.07
CA GLY A 260 -1.91 -5.33 35.84
C GLY A 260 -1.85 -4.01 35.04
N LYS A 261 -1.32 -4.01 33.81
CA LYS A 261 -1.03 -2.80 33.04
C LYS A 261 -2.11 -2.46 32.02
N THR A 262 -2.08 -1.22 31.53
CA THR A 262 -2.89 -0.75 30.41
C THR A 262 -2.04 -0.66 29.14
N LEU A 263 -2.51 -1.28 28.05
CA LEU A 263 -1.83 -1.32 26.75
C LEU A 263 -2.67 -0.61 25.68
N ILE A 264 -2.05 0.35 24.98
CA ILE A 264 -2.61 0.90 23.74
C ILE A 264 -2.17 0.04 22.55
N VAL A 265 -3.12 -0.51 21.82
CA VAL A 265 -2.91 -1.10 20.50
C VAL A 265 -3.22 -0.03 19.47
N HIS A 266 -2.21 0.40 18.73
CA HIS A 266 -2.39 1.40 17.68
C HIS A 266 -2.60 0.68 16.34
N SER A 267 -3.77 0.85 15.73
CA SER A 267 -4.01 0.41 14.35
C SER A 267 -2.96 0.99 13.41
N GLU A 268 -2.48 0.20 12.47
CA GLU A 268 -1.55 0.67 11.44
C GLU A 268 -1.95 0.06 10.09
N GLN A 269 -1.53 0.69 8.99
CA GLN A 269 -1.86 0.30 7.62
C GLN A 269 -3.36 0.42 7.26
N GLY A 270 -3.93 -0.54 6.54
CA GLY A 270 -5.29 -0.47 5.98
C GLY A 270 -6.35 -1.15 6.84
N ILE A 271 -7.62 -0.98 6.44
CA ILE A 271 -8.76 -1.62 7.13
C ILE A 271 -8.64 -3.15 7.15
N GLY A 272 -8.16 -3.75 6.06
CA GLY A 272 -7.92 -5.20 5.98
C GLY A 272 -6.91 -5.68 7.03
N ASP A 273 -5.85 -4.91 7.28
CA ASP A 273 -4.84 -5.23 8.30
C ASP A 273 -5.42 -5.17 9.71
N ILE A 274 -6.26 -4.17 9.98
CA ILE A 274 -6.95 -4.05 11.27
C ILE A 274 -7.84 -5.27 11.51
N VAL A 275 -8.68 -5.62 10.53
CA VAL A 275 -9.53 -6.82 10.62
C VAL A 275 -8.67 -8.05 10.82
N MET A 276 -7.64 -8.24 10.01
CA MET A 276 -6.75 -9.39 10.07
C MET A 276 -6.07 -9.52 11.43
N MET A 277 -5.57 -8.43 12.00
CA MET A 277 -4.85 -8.47 13.28
C MET A 277 -5.78 -8.45 14.50
N ALA A 278 -7.07 -8.14 14.36
CA ALA A 278 -8.02 -8.10 15.48
C ALA A 278 -8.14 -9.48 16.18
N ARG A 279 -7.80 -10.57 15.47
CA ARG A 279 -7.69 -11.93 16.02
C ARG A 279 -6.80 -12.05 17.27
N PHE A 280 -5.87 -11.11 17.46
CA PHE A 280 -4.94 -11.12 18.59
C PHE A 280 -5.49 -10.39 19.83
N LEU A 281 -6.58 -9.62 19.72
CA LEU A 281 -7.13 -8.86 20.84
C LEU A 281 -7.54 -9.76 22.03
N PRO A 282 -8.19 -10.93 21.84
CA PRO A 282 -8.47 -11.83 22.95
C PRO A 282 -7.21 -12.35 23.66
N MET A 283 -6.12 -12.55 22.92
CA MET A 283 -4.85 -12.98 23.51
C MET A 283 -4.18 -11.87 24.32
N LEU A 284 -4.32 -10.61 23.91
CA LEU A 284 -3.81 -9.45 24.66
C LEU A 284 -4.54 -9.24 25.98
N ALA A 285 -5.87 -9.42 25.97
CA ALA A 285 -6.69 -9.30 27.17
C ALA A 285 -6.32 -10.32 28.27
N GLN A 286 -5.67 -11.43 27.90
CA GLN A 286 -5.13 -12.39 28.86
C GLN A 286 -3.80 -11.96 29.49
N ARG A 287 -3.13 -10.94 28.93
CA ARG A 287 -1.79 -10.50 29.36
C ARG A 287 -1.77 -9.18 30.12
N CYS A 288 -2.83 -8.38 30.04
CA CYS A 288 -2.89 -7.07 30.68
C CYS A 288 -4.30 -6.79 31.22
N SER A 289 -4.44 -5.77 32.07
CA SER A 289 -5.72 -5.46 32.71
C SER A 289 -6.68 -4.70 31.79
N ARG A 290 -6.15 -3.93 30.85
CA ARG A 290 -6.94 -3.09 29.95
C ARG A 290 -6.25 -2.97 28.59
N VAL A 291 -6.98 -3.28 27.53
CA VAL A 291 -6.55 -3.11 26.13
C VAL A 291 -7.35 -1.98 25.51
N ILE A 292 -6.67 -0.98 24.97
CA ILE A 292 -7.28 0.14 24.26
C ILE A 292 -6.85 0.08 22.79
N LEU A 293 -7.77 -0.19 21.88
CA LEU A 293 -7.51 -0.17 20.44
C LEU A 293 -7.81 1.21 19.86
N ALA A 294 -6.76 1.92 19.43
CA ALA A 294 -6.88 3.18 18.71
C ALA A 294 -7.01 2.93 17.20
N GLY A 295 -8.21 3.14 16.64
CA GLY A 295 -8.58 2.80 15.27
C GLY A 295 -9.39 3.88 14.55
N PRO A 296 -9.51 3.83 13.21
CA PRO A 296 -10.45 4.69 12.49
C PRO A 296 -11.90 4.39 12.91
N GLU A 297 -12.76 5.42 12.92
CA GLU A 297 -14.16 5.29 13.33
C GLU A 297 -14.94 4.24 12.51
N PHE A 298 -14.58 4.10 11.22
CA PHE A 298 -15.17 3.16 10.29
C PHE A 298 -15.21 1.70 10.78
N VAL A 299 -14.26 1.28 11.63
CA VAL A 299 -14.19 -0.10 12.15
C VAL A 299 -14.71 -0.23 13.58
N ALA A 300 -14.98 0.89 14.26
CA ALA A 300 -15.13 0.92 15.71
C ALA A 300 -16.27 0.04 16.19
N LEU A 301 -17.48 0.21 15.62
CA LEU A 301 -18.67 -0.55 16.03
C LEU A 301 -18.47 -2.06 15.88
N LEU A 302 -17.94 -2.51 14.75
CA LEU A 302 -17.72 -3.93 14.49
C LEU A 302 -16.77 -4.55 15.52
N LEU A 303 -15.68 -3.85 15.85
CA LEU A 303 -14.69 -4.35 16.80
C LEU A 303 -15.20 -4.27 18.25
N THR A 304 -15.94 -3.22 18.61
CA THR A 304 -16.57 -3.11 19.94
C THR A 304 -17.55 -4.27 20.18
N ASP A 305 -18.40 -4.60 19.21
CA ASP A 305 -19.41 -5.65 19.34
C ASP A 305 -18.81 -7.07 19.41
N ASN A 306 -17.61 -7.26 18.83
CA ASN A 306 -16.93 -8.56 18.80
C ASN A 306 -15.90 -8.77 19.91
N PHE A 307 -15.43 -7.70 20.56
CA PHE A 307 -14.35 -7.75 21.53
C PHE A 307 -14.66 -6.94 22.79
N ASP A 308 -15.53 -7.48 23.65
CA ASP A 308 -15.81 -6.95 25.00
C ASP A 308 -14.53 -6.78 25.87
N CYS A 309 -13.46 -7.48 25.50
CA CYS A 309 -12.17 -7.42 26.15
C CYS A 309 -11.32 -6.19 25.79
N CYS A 310 -11.79 -5.35 24.87
CA CYS A 310 -11.06 -4.20 24.35
C CYS A 310 -11.93 -2.94 24.27
N GLU A 311 -11.40 -1.83 24.76
CA GLU A 311 -11.97 -0.51 24.53
C GLU A 311 -11.51 0.02 23.18
N VAL A 312 -12.43 0.25 22.25
CA VAL A 312 -12.10 0.80 20.92
C VAL A 312 -12.31 2.31 20.92
N VAL A 313 -11.26 3.06 20.58
CA VAL A 313 -11.28 4.52 20.54
C VAL A 313 -11.00 5.02 19.11
N SER A 314 -11.85 5.93 18.64
CA SER A 314 -11.72 6.51 17.30
C SER A 314 -10.55 7.50 17.20
N ARG A 315 -9.76 7.34 16.16
CA ARG A 315 -8.79 8.32 15.67
C ARG A 315 -9.54 9.35 14.82
N HIS A 316 -9.72 10.57 15.30
CA HIS A 316 -10.20 11.67 14.45
C HIS A 316 -9.02 12.25 13.68
N ASP A 317 -9.15 12.45 12.36
CA ASP A 317 -8.10 13.06 11.52
C ASP A 317 -7.78 14.53 11.92
N ASP A 318 -8.73 15.24 12.55
CA ASP A 318 -8.52 16.54 13.22
C ASP A 318 -7.93 16.37 14.62
N LEU A 319 -6.74 15.80 14.62
CA LEU A 319 -5.88 15.55 15.77
C LEU A 319 -5.33 16.84 16.43
N GLU A 320 -5.98 18.01 16.30
CA GLU A 320 -5.57 19.21 17.04
C GLU A 320 -5.95 19.16 18.52
N GLN A 321 -7.00 18.44 18.95
CA GLN A 321 -7.29 18.23 20.37
C GLN A 321 -8.10 16.94 20.60
N ARG A 322 -7.46 15.85 21.07
CA ARG A 322 -8.09 14.77 21.86
C ARG A 322 -7.04 13.77 22.38
N TYR A 323 -6.86 13.81 23.70
CA TYR A 323 -6.46 12.76 24.64
C TYR A 323 -5.82 11.47 24.08
N ILE A 324 -4.53 11.25 24.38
CA ILE A 324 -3.98 9.89 24.43
C ILE A 324 -4.48 9.30 25.75
N PRO A 325 -5.21 8.17 25.75
CA PRO A 325 -5.62 7.53 26.99
C PRO A 325 -4.42 7.25 27.90
N GLU A 326 -4.60 7.43 29.21
CA GLU A 326 -3.57 7.01 30.16
C GLU A 326 -3.31 5.52 30.00
N ALA A 327 -2.05 5.16 29.72
CA ALA A 327 -1.61 3.80 29.50
C ALA A 327 -0.17 3.63 30.00
N ASP A 328 0.22 2.38 30.25
CA ASP A 328 1.59 2.05 30.64
C ASP A 328 2.48 1.78 29.41
N TYR A 329 1.90 1.15 28.38
CA TYR A 329 2.62 0.74 27.17
C TYR A 329 1.78 0.97 25.90
N TRP A 330 2.44 0.93 24.75
CA TRP A 330 1.78 0.84 23.44
C TRP A 330 2.40 -0.20 22.51
N VAL A 331 1.66 -0.66 21.51
CA VAL A 331 2.15 -1.54 20.45
C VAL A 331 1.46 -1.22 19.12
N GLY A 332 2.20 -1.25 18.01
CA GLY A 332 1.60 -1.23 16.66
C GLY A 332 0.96 -2.59 16.35
N MET A 333 -0.23 -2.58 15.77
CA MET A 333 -1.04 -3.78 15.58
C MET A 333 -0.37 -4.87 14.72
N MET A 334 0.55 -4.52 13.82
CA MET A 334 1.35 -5.45 13.00
C MET A 334 2.55 -6.04 13.75
N SER A 335 2.82 -5.62 14.99
CA SER A 335 3.78 -6.29 15.89
C SER A 335 3.15 -7.47 16.62
N LEU A 336 1.82 -7.61 16.64
CA LEU A 336 1.14 -8.65 17.43
C LEU A 336 1.58 -10.07 17.04
N PRO A 337 1.71 -10.43 15.75
CA PRO A 337 2.25 -11.74 15.37
C PRO A 337 3.67 -12.00 15.92
N TYR A 338 4.52 -10.96 15.94
CA TYR A 338 5.87 -11.04 16.52
C TYR A 338 5.81 -11.24 18.04
N CYS A 339 5.03 -10.44 18.76
CA CYS A 339 4.92 -10.52 20.22
C CYS A 339 4.35 -11.86 20.71
N PHE A 340 3.55 -12.54 19.90
CA PHE A 340 3.01 -13.87 20.18
C PHE A 340 3.80 -15.02 19.53
N SER A 341 4.89 -14.71 18.81
CA SER A 341 5.74 -15.69 18.12
C SER A 341 4.94 -16.67 17.25
N VAL A 342 3.92 -16.19 16.52
CA VAL A 342 3.09 -17.07 15.71
C VAL A 342 3.82 -17.61 14.48
N SER A 343 3.45 -18.82 14.10
CA SER A 343 3.87 -19.51 12.89
C SER A 343 2.67 -19.76 11.99
N ALA A 344 2.92 -20.21 10.76
CA ALA A 344 1.87 -20.66 9.84
C ALA A 344 0.92 -21.72 10.44
N HIS A 345 1.39 -22.50 11.41
CA HIS A 345 0.62 -23.58 12.04
C HIS A 345 -0.03 -23.18 13.37
N THR A 346 0.31 -22.02 13.93
CA THR A 346 -0.17 -21.57 15.25
C THR A 346 -0.99 -20.28 15.17
N MET A 347 -1.37 -19.87 13.96
CA MET A 347 -2.19 -18.69 13.73
C MET A 347 -3.56 -18.84 14.42
N PRO A 348 -3.99 -17.90 15.27
CA PRO A 348 -5.31 -17.96 15.89
C PRO A 348 -6.41 -17.57 14.90
N GLY A 349 -7.63 -18.07 15.14
CA GLY A 349 -8.84 -17.59 14.46
C GLY A 349 -8.96 -17.95 12.99
N CYS A 350 -8.30 -19.00 12.49
CA CYS A 350 -8.35 -19.37 11.07
C CYS A 350 -9.76 -19.71 10.57
N THR A 351 -10.64 -20.20 11.46
CA THR A 351 -12.03 -20.58 11.11
C THR A 351 -13.03 -19.42 11.18
N GLY A 352 -12.57 -18.19 11.46
CA GLY A 352 -13.42 -17.03 11.72
C GLY A 352 -13.46 -16.65 13.20
N TYR A 353 -13.51 -15.36 13.47
CA TYR A 353 -13.45 -14.74 14.81
C TYR A 353 -14.29 -13.46 14.93
N LEU A 354 -14.98 -13.05 13.87
CA LEU A 354 -15.95 -11.95 13.87
C LEU A 354 -17.35 -12.47 13.59
N ARG A 355 -18.34 -11.67 13.99
CA ARG A 355 -19.76 -11.82 13.69
C ARG A 355 -20.31 -10.46 13.28
N ALA A 356 -21.28 -10.46 12.39
CA ALA A 356 -22.04 -9.27 12.06
C ALA A 356 -22.85 -8.81 13.29
N PRO A 357 -22.83 -7.51 13.65
CA PRO A 357 -23.62 -7.00 14.75
C PRO A 357 -25.12 -7.22 14.53
N ALA A 358 -25.83 -7.64 15.59
CA ALA A 358 -27.20 -8.18 15.46
C ALA A 358 -28.20 -7.17 14.88
N GLU A 359 -28.08 -5.89 15.25
CA GLU A 359 -28.98 -4.82 14.79
C GLU A 359 -28.83 -4.55 13.29
N GLN A 360 -27.58 -4.36 12.83
CA GLN A 360 -27.28 -4.19 11.40
C GLN A 360 -27.70 -5.45 10.63
N ASN A 361 -27.43 -6.64 11.16
CA ASN A 361 -27.73 -7.89 10.49
C ASN A 361 -29.24 -8.08 10.20
N ALA A 362 -30.13 -7.66 11.11
CA ALA A 362 -31.57 -7.74 10.92
C ALA A 362 -32.05 -6.94 9.70
N TYR A 363 -31.51 -5.73 9.51
CA TYR A 363 -31.78 -4.90 8.34
C TYR A 363 -31.37 -5.61 7.04
N TRP A 364 -30.16 -6.18 7.02
CA TRP A 364 -29.61 -6.81 5.82
C TRP A 364 -30.32 -8.11 5.44
N ILE A 365 -30.80 -8.90 6.42
CA ILE A 365 -31.64 -10.08 6.15
C ILE A 365 -32.87 -9.69 5.32
N GLU A 366 -33.61 -8.65 5.73
CA GLU A 366 -34.80 -8.19 5.01
C GLU A 366 -34.42 -7.56 3.66
N ARG A 367 -33.40 -6.69 3.64
CA ARG A 367 -32.95 -5.97 2.44
C ARG A 367 -32.51 -6.93 1.35
N VAL A 368 -31.63 -7.88 1.66
CA VAL A 368 -31.13 -8.90 0.74
C VAL A 368 -32.25 -9.86 0.33
N GLY A 369 -33.10 -10.29 1.27
CA GLY A 369 -34.21 -11.21 0.98
C GLY A 369 -35.18 -10.66 -0.08
N ARG A 370 -35.47 -9.35 -0.03
CA ARG A 370 -36.32 -8.69 -1.05
C ARG A 370 -35.67 -8.62 -2.42
N LEU A 371 -34.37 -8.33 -2.47
CA LEU A 371 -33.64 -8.10 -3.73
C LEU A 371 -33.26 -9.40 -4.43
N ALA A 372 -32.75 -10.38 -3.68
CA ALA A 372 -32.33 -11.67 -4.22
C ALA A 372 -33.50 -12.44 -4.87
N GLY A 373 -34.73 -12.20 -4.42
CA GLY A 373 -35.94 -12.75 -5.04
C GLY A 373 -35.90 -14.29 -5.11
N ARG A 374 -35.79 -14.83 -6.33
CA ARG A 374 -35.73 -16.29 -6.59
C ARG A 374 -34.31 -16.81 -6.87
N ALA A 375 -33.28 -15.98 -6.69
CA ALA A 375 -31.90 -16.42 -6.84
C ALA A 375 -31.61 -17.61 -5.93
N ARG A 376 -30.85 -18.57 -6.46
CA ARG A 376 -30.46 -19.80 -5.74
C ARG A 376 -29.19 -19.61 -4.92
N LEU A 377 -28.40 -18.62 -5.29
CA LEU A 377 -27.12 -18.30 -4.68
C LEU A 377 -26.97 -16.79 -4.59
N LYS A 378 -26.55 -16.29 -3.43
CA LYS A 378 -26.23 -14.89 -3.18
C LYS A 378 -24.71 -14.76 -3.08
N ILE A 379 -24.11 -13.97 -3.97
CA ILE A 379 -22.66 -13.77 -4.01
C ILE A 379 -22.32 -12.32 -3.68
N GLY A 380 -21.50 -12.14 -2.64
CA GLY A 380 -20.86 -10.86 -2.35
C GLY A 380 -19.66 -10.66 -3.26
N LEU A 381 -19.51 -9.49 -3.88
CA LEU A 381 -18.48 -9.27 -4.89
C LEU A 381 -17.68 -7.99 -4.63
N ALA A 382 -16.35 -8.09 -4.63
CA ALA A 382 -15.44 -6.94 -4.63
C ALA A 382 -14.34 -7.14 -5.68
N TRP A 383 -14.40 -6.40 -6.78
CA TRP A 383 -13.49 -6.55 -7.92
C TRP A 383 -12.42 -5.45 -7.99
N SER A 384 -12.55 -4.39 -7.19
CA SER A 384 -11.57 -3.31 -7.13
C SER A 384 -11.39 -2.79 -5.72
N GLY A 385 -10.18 -2.31 -5.42
CA GLY A 385 -9.89 -1.61 -4.16
C GLY A 385 -10.02 -0.09 -4.30
N ASN A 386 -9.23 0.62 -3.49
CA ASN A 386 -9.20 2.08 -3.47
C ASN A 386 -8.26 2.62 -4.56
N PRO A 387 -8.77 3.38 -5.56
CA PRO A 387 -7.94 3.95 -6.63
C PRO A 387 -6.84 4.91 -6.15
N ALA A 388 -6.97 5.48 -4.94
CA ALA A 388 -5.94 6.33 -4.34
C ALA A 388 -4.74 5.54 -3.80
N HIS A 389 -4.85 4.21 -3.70
CA HIS A 389 -3.76 3.34 -3.28
C HIS A 389 -2.83 3.01 -4.45
N LYS A 390 -1.52 3.22 -4.28
CA LYS A 390 -0.51 3.14 -5.35
C LYS A 390 -0.54 1.85 -6.16
N TYR A 391 -0.68 0.71 -5.47
CA TYR A 391 -0.69 -0.61 -6.10
C TYR A 391 -2.08 -1.13 -6.45
N ASP A 392 -3.13 -0.30 -6.36
CA ASP A 392 -4.50 -0.76 -6.60
C ASP A 392 -4.70 -1.31 -8.01
N GLN A 393 -4.07 -0.69 -9.01
CA GLN A 393 -4.15 -1.13 -10.41
C GLN A 393 -3.66 -2.57 -10.63
N ARG A 394 -2.83 -3.10 -9.73
CA ARG A 394 -2.30 -4.45 -9.82
C ARG A 394 -3.27 -5.52 -9.33
N ARG A 395 -4.14 -5.16 -8.38
CA ARG A 395 -5.11 -6.08 -7.76
C ARG A 395 -6.55 -5.84 -8.24
N SER A 396 -6.87 -4.66 -8.75
CA SER A 396 -8.20 -4.30 -9.23
C SER A 396 -8.44 -4.81 -10.65
N ILE A 397 -9.68 -5.23 -10.90
CA ILE A 397 -10.16 -5.72 -12.20
C ILE A 397 -11.12 -4.67 -12.76
N ALA A 398 -10.99 -4.32 -14.04
CA ALA A 398 -11.95 -3.43 -14.68
C ALA A 398 -13.34 -4.09 -14.72
N PHE A 399 -14.40 -3.33 -14.41
CA PHE A 399 -15.76 -3.87 -14.37
C PHE A 399 -16.20 -4.47 -15.71
N ASP A 400 -15.80 -3.89 -16.84
CA ASP A 400 -16.06 -4.40 -18.19
C ASP A 400 -15.55 -5.84 -18.42
N LEU A 401 -14.54 -6.28 -17.66
CA LEU A 401 -14.05 -7.66 -17.71
C LEU A 401 -14.91 -8.61 -16.86
N VAL A 402 -15.54 -8.11 -15.79
CA VAL A 402 -16.35 -8.89 -14.84
C VAL A 402 -17.81 -8.99 -15.30
N GLU A 403 -18.36 -7.89 -15.82
CA GLU A 403 -19.76 -7.76 -16.23
C GLU A 403 -20.27 -8.91 -17.12
N PRO A 404 -19.54 -9.37 -18.15
CA PRO A 404 -20.01 -10.45 -19.02
C PRO A 404 -20.22 -11.77 -18.27
N PHE A 405 -19.43 -12.04 -17.23
CA PHE A 405 -19.55 -13.23 -16.40
C PHE A 405 -20.77 -13.17 -15.48
N LEU A 406 -21.03 -12.01 -14.87
CA LEU A 406 -22.21 -11.81 -14.02
C LEU A 406 -23.50 -11.99 -14.84
N ARG A 407 -23.53 -11.42 -16.05
CA ARG A 407 -24.67 -11.54 -16.98
C ARG A 407 -24.98 -12.98 -17.36
N ALA A 408 -23.97 -13.84 -17.44
CA ALA A 408 -24.11 -15.25 -17.81
C ALA A 408 -24.70 -16.14 -16.69
N LEU A 409 -24.95 -15.59 -15.49
CA LEU A 409 -25.39 -16.33 -14.31
C LEU A 409 -26.74 -15.79 -13.76
N PRO A 410 -27.87 -15.97 -14.49
CA PRO A 410 -29.17 -15.43 -14.09
C PRO A 410 -29.77 -16.07 -12.83
N GLY A 411 -29.26 -17.24 -12.40
CA GLY A 411 -29.66 -17.91 -11.16
C GLY A 411 -28.98 -17.38 -9.89
N VAL A 412 -28.04 -16.45 -10.05
CA VAL A 412 -27.24 -15.87 -8.97
C VAL A 412 -27.62 -14.40 -8.78
N ALA A 413 -27.80 -13.98 -7.53
CA ALA A 413 -27.89 -12.57 -7.17
C ALA A 413 -26.53 -12.09 -6.66
N PHE A 414 -25.97 -11.08 -7.31
CA PHE A 414 -24.70 -10.47 -6.94
C PHE A 414 -24.92 -9.20 -6.14
N PHE A 415 -24.12 -9.01 -5.09
CA PHE A 415 -24.16 -7.84 -4.22
C PHE A 415 -22.75 -7.27 -4.10
N PRO A 416 -22.46 -6.09 -4.68
CA PRO A 416 -21.19 -5.42 -4.45
C PRO A 416 -20.94 -5.21 -2.95
N LEU A 417 -19.76 -5.60 -2.48
CA LEU A 417 -19.26 -5.34 -1.12
C LEU A 417 -18.25 -4.18 -1.11
N GLN A 418 -18.33 -3.30 -2.12
CA GLN A 418 -17.47 -2.14 -2.32
C GLN A 418 -18.31 -0.87 -2.50
N THR A 419 -17.75 0.28 -2.16
CA THR A 419 -18.48 1.57 -2.19
C THR A 419 -18.45 2.29 -3.53
N ALA A 420 -17.58 1.87 -4.45
CA ALA A 420 -17.49 2.45 -5.80
C ALA A 420 -17.95 1.42 -6.83
N VAL A 421 -19.17 1.56 -7.33
CA VAL A 421 -19.75 0.68 -8.34
C VAL A 421 -20.06 1.48 -9.62
N PRO A 422 -19.55 1.08 -10.80
CA PRO A 422 -19.88 1.76 -12.04
C PRO A 422 -21.36 1.62 -12.41
N ALA A 423 -21.89 2.59 -13.15
CA ALA A 423 -23.23 2.50 -13.72
C ALA A 423 -23.36 1.26 -14.60
N HIS A 424 -24.44 0.49 -14.40
CA HIS A 424 -24.69 -0.77 -15.10
C HIS A 424 -26.19 -1.00 -15.30
N SER A 425 -26.52 -2.01 -16.11
CA SER A 425 -27.91 -2.43 -16.40
C SER A 425 -28.13 -3.92 -16.16
N LEU A 426 -27.32 -4.53 -15.30
CA LEU A 426 -27.43 -5.95 -14.92
C LEU A 426 -28.60 -6.17 -13.94
N PRO A 427 -29.62 -6.98 -14.29
CA PRO A 427 -30.77 -7.19 -13.42
C PRO A 427 -30.45 -8.04 -12.18
N ASN A 428 -29.33 -8.77 -12.21
CA ASN A 428 -28.88 -9.65 -11.15
C ASN A 428 -27.70 -9.08 -10.34
N LEU A 429 -27.35 -7.80 -10.55
CA LEU A 429 -26.40 -7.06 -9.73
C LEU A 429 -27.18 -6.03 -8.92
N HIS A 430 -27.20 -6.18 -7.60
CA HIS A 430 -27.94 -5.33 -6.69
C HIS A 430 -26.98 -4.40 -5.97
N ASP A 431 -26.81 -3.20 -6.55
CA ASP A 431 -25.95 -2.17 -5.98
C ASP A 431 -26.56 -1.54 -4.74
N LEU A 432 -25.84 -1.66 -3.63
CA LEU A 432 -26.20 -1.14 -2.31
C LEU A 432 -25.03 -0.32 -1.73
N SER A 433 -24.12 0.15 -2.59
CA SER A 433 -22.89 0.84 -2.17
C SER A 433 -23.13 2.05 -1.28
N ASP A 434 -24.21 2.79 -1.55
CA ASP A 434 -24.60 4.00 -0.80
C ASP A 434 -25.09 3.70 0.63
N GLU A 435 -25.43 2.44 0.92
CA GLU A 435 -25.86 1.97 2.24
C GLU A 435 -24.69 1.42 3.08
N LEU A 436 -23.47 1.33 2.51
CA LEU A 436 -22.27 0.81 3.19
C LEU A 436 -21.47 1.96 3.84
N VAL A 437 -21.96 2.46 4.97
CA VAL A 437 -21.40 3.65 5.65
C VAL A 437 -20.27 3.30 6.61
N ILE A 438 -20.42 2.20 7.35
CA ILE A 438 -19.43 1.68 8.30
C ILE A 438 -19.09 0.22 7.99
N LEU A 439 -17.97 -0.28 8.52
CA LEU A 439 -17.55 -1.66 8.26
C LEU A 439 -18.57 -2.70 8.75
N SER A 440 -19.35 -2.38 9.80
CA SER A 440 -20.46 -3.23 10.27
C SER A 440 -21.53 -3.45 9.21
N ASP A 441 -21.76 -2.48 8.31
CA ASP A 441 -22.72 -2.63 7.21
C ASP A 441 -22.19 -3.64 6.19
N THR A 442 -20.93 -3.50 5.79
CA THR A 442 -20.27 -4.45 4.89
C THR A 442 -20.21 -5.85 5.51
N ALA A 443 -19.93 -5.96 6.81
CA ALA A 443 -19.88 -7.24 7.53
C ALA A 443 -21.26 -7.92 7.52
N SER A 444 -22.30 -7.15 7.81
CA SER A 444 -23.67 -7.65 7.86
C SER A 444 -24.22 -8.01 6.49
N LEU A 445 -23.89 -7.25 5.44
CA LEU A 445 -24.22 -7.63 4.06
C LEU A 445 -23.46 -8.92 3.65
N ALA A 446 -22.16 -9.01 3.95
CA ALA A 446 -21.35 -10.19 3.65
C ALA A 446 -21.86 -11.45 4.38
N GLU A 447 -22.37 -11.31 5.60
CA GLU A 447 -22.97 -12.39 6.38
C GLU A 447 -24.15 -13.04 5.63
N GLN A 448 -24.91 -12.25 4.86
CA GLN A 448 -26.05 -12.74 4.08
C GLN A 448 -25.68 -13.49 2.80
N MET A 449 -24.40 -13.48 2.42
CA MET A 449 -23.92 -14.12 1.19
C MET A 449 -23.64 -15.60 1.42
N ASP A 450 -23.87 -16.42 0.41
CA ASP A 450 -23.51 -17.84 0.45
C ASP A 450 -22.01 -18.03 0.11
N LEU A 451 -21.46 -17.11 -0.70
CA LEU A 451 -20.07 -17.04 -1.12
C LEU A 451 -19.65 -15.57 -1.27
N VAL A 452 -18.40 -15.26 -0.92
CA VAL A 452 -17.77 -13.99 -1.26
C VAL A 452 -16.72 -14.21 -2.35
N VAL A 453 -16.66 -13.32 -3.33
CA VAL A 453 -15.60 -13.27 -4.33
C VAL A 453 -14.95 -11.89 -4.25
N SER A 454 -13.67 -11.83 -3.93
CA SER A 454 -12.99 -10.56 -3.66
C SER A 454 -11.59 -10.54 -4.26
N VAL A 455 -11.12 -9.38 -4.70
CA VAL A 455 -9.68 -9.10 -4.81
C VAL A 455 -9.10 -8.78 -3.43
N ASP A 456 -7.79 -8.58 -3.33
CA ASP A 456 -7.10 -8.34 -2.06
C ASP A 456 -7.42 -6.95 -1.44
N THR A 457 -8.57 -6.87 -0.76
CA THR A 457 -9.10 -5.66 -0.10
C THR A 457 -9.51 -5.97 1.34
N SER A 458 -10.08 -5.00 2.06
CA SER A 458 -10.70 -5.28 3.37
C SER A 458 -11.81 -6.32 3.30
N VAL A 459 -12.46 -6.51 2.15
CA VAL A 459 -13.58 -7.45 1.98
C VAL A 459 -13.13 -8.91 2.12
N VAL A 460 -11.98 -9.31 1.55
CA VAL A 460 -11.49 -10.69 1.71
C VAL A 460 -11.13 -10.98 3.17
N HIS A 461 -10.51 -10.02 3.85
CA HIS A 461 -10.20 -10.14 5.27
C HIS A 461 -11.45 -10.23 6.14
N LEU A 462 -12.48 -9.44 5.81
CA LEU A 462 -13.76 -9.45 6.50
C LEU A 462 -14.51 -10.78 6.28
N ALA A 463 -14.56 -11.28 5.04
CA ALA A 463 -15.17 -12.56 4.72
C ALA A 463 -14.48 -13.72 5.45
N GLY A 464 -13.13 -13.74 5.43
CA GLY A 464 -12.36 -14.72 6.17
C GLY A 464 -12.56 -14.61 7.69
N ALA A 465 -12.63 -13.40 8.23
CA ALA A 465 -12.87 -13.18 9.66
C ALA A 465 -14.29 -13.57 10.10
N LEU A 466 -15.28 -13.48 9.21
CA LEU A 466 -16.64 -14.00 9.43
C LEU A 466 -16.74 -15.53 9.19
N GLY A 467 -15.67 -16.17 8.71
CA GLY A 467 -15.69 -17.60 8.35
C GLY A 467 -16.51 -17.92 7.11
N LYS A 468 -16.82 -16.92 6.27
CA LYS A 468 -17.61 -17.11 5.04
C LYS A 468 -16.74 -17.80 3.97
N PRO A 469 -17.29 -18.76 3.21
CA PRO A 469 -16.63 -19.25 2.01
C PRO A 469 -16.25 -18.09 1.10
N CYS A 470 -15.00 -18.04 0.66
CA CYS A 470 -14.49 -16.92 -0.12
C CYS A 470 -13.51 -17.38 -1.21
N PHE A 471 -13.71 -16.92 -2.45
CA PHE A 471 -12.68 -16.98 -3.48
C PHE A 471 -11.94 -15.64 -3.56
N LEU A 472 -10.63 -15.68 -3.30
CA LEU A 472 -9.75 -14.53 -3.47
C LEU A 472 -9.18 -14.53 -4.88
N MET A 473 -9.53 -13.52 -5.68
CA MET A 473 -8.91 -13.23 -6.97
C MET A 473 -7.60 -12.49 -6.74
N LEU A 474 -6.47 -13.17 -6.96
CA LEU A 474 -5.16 -12.62 -6.62
C LEU A 474 -4.25 -12.52 -7.85
N PRO A 475 -3.39 -11.49 -7.95
CA PRO A 475 -2.30 -11.53 -8.90
C PRO A 475 -1.36 -12.70 -8.59
N ARG A 476 -0.53 -13.08 -9.57
CA ARG A 476 0.26 -14.33 -9.53
C ARG A 476 1.01 -14.54 -8.20
N ARG A 477 1.82 -13.56 -7.81
CA ARG A 477 2.43 -13.45 -6.47
C ARG A 477 2.20 -12.02 -6.01
N TYR A 478 1.42 -11.86 -4.95
CA TYR A 478 0.99 -10.56 -4.48
C TYR A 478 0.67 -10.64 -3.00
N GLU A 479 1.21 -9.68 -2.25
CA GLU A 479 1.10 -9.57 -0.79
C GLU A 479 1.56 -10.80 -0.02
N TRP A 480 2.28 -10.55 1.07
CA TRP A 480 2.99 -11.59 1.82
C TRP A 480 2.06 -12.57 2.55
N ARG A 481 0.79 -12.22 2.72
CA ARG A 481 -0.19 -12.91 3.59
C ARG A 481 -0.93 -14.06 2.90
N TRP A 482 -0.81 -14.21 1.59
CA TRP A 482 -1.58 -15.21 0.85
C TRP A 482 -0.79 -16.46 0.45
N GLY A 483 0.48 -16.58 0.84
CA GLY A 483 1.38 -17.63 0.38
C GLY A 483 1.75 -17.48 -1.11
N LEU A 484 2.66 -18.33 -1.60
CA LEU A 484 3.22 -18.21 -2.95
C LEU A 484 2.48 -19.01 -4.02
N GLU A 485 1.89 -20.14 -3.63
CA GLU A 485 1.34 -21.14 -4.54
C GLU A 485 0.14 -21.82 -3.90
N GLY A 486 -0.69 -22.47 -4.72
CA GLY A 486 -1.90 -23.15 -4.27
C GLY A 486 -3.02 -22.22 -3.80
N GLU A 487 -4.09 -22.84 -3.31
CA GLU A 487 -5.31 -22.16 -2.88
C GLU A 487 -5.38 -21.93 -1.35
N ALA A 488 -4.62 -22.70 -0.58
CA ALA A 488 -4.60 -22.59 0.88
C ALA A 488 -3.74 -21.40 1.34
N ASN A 489 -4.03 -20.91 2.53
CA ASN A 489 -3.29 -19.83 3.20
C ASN A 489 -3.29 -20.08 4.72
N SER A 490 -2.39 -19.42 5.45
CA SER A 490 -2.29 -19.61 6.91
C SER A 490 -3.22 -18.74 7.75
N TRP A 491 -4.02 -17.85 7.13
CA TRP A 491 -4.78 -16.82 7.82
C TRP A 491 -6.26 -17.13 7.95
N TYR A 492 -6.86 -17.77 6.94
CA TYR A 492 -8.29 -18.03 6.84
C TYR A 492 -8.57 -19.35 6.13
N ASP A 493 -9.16 -20.29 6.86
CA ASP A 493 -9.52 -21.62 6.35
C ASP A 493 -10.66 -21.58 5.33
N SER A 494 -11.49 -20.53 5.38
CA SER A 494 -12.64 -20.34 4.49
C SER A 494 -12.29 -19.63 3.17
N VAL A 495 -11.07 -19.08 3.06
CA VAL A 495 -10.59 -18.38 1.86
C VAL A 495 -9.81 -19.36 0.98
N ARG A 496 -10.12 -19.37 -0.32
CA ARG A 496 -9.40 -20.10 -1.36
C ARG A 496 -8.82 -19.10 -2.35
N VAL A 497 -7.50 -19.14 -2.52
CA VAL A 497 -6.76 -18.19 -3.36
C VAL A 497 -6.69 -18.67 -4.80
N ILE A 498 -7.26 -17.91 -5.73
CA ILE A 498 -7.25 -18.19 -7.17
C ILE A 498 -6.35 -17.15 -7.85
N ARG A 499 -5.26 -17.61 -8.47
CA ARG A 499 -4.16 -16.77 -8.91
C ARG A 499 -4.14 -16.60 -10.42
N GLN A 500 -3.71 -15.41 -10.85
CA GLN A 500 -3.29 -15.23 -12.23
C GLN A 500 -2.18 -16.22 -12.61
N GLN A 501 -2.29 -16.81 -13.79
CA GLN A 501 -1.22 -17.61 -14.38
C GLN A 501 -0.12 -16.73 -14.98
N ARG A 502 -0.52 -15.58 -15.53
CA ARG A 502 0.34 -14.52 -16.06
C ARG A 502 -0.04 -13.18 -15.43
N SER A 503 0.96 -12.45 -14.93
CA SER A 503 0.75 -11.13 -14.32
C SER A 503 -0.02 -10.20 -15.26
N GLY A 504 -1.05 -9.54 -14.73
CA GLY A 504 -1.92 -8.62 -15.49
C GLY A 504 -3.05 -9.30 -16.28
N ASP A 505 -3.05 -10.62 -16.43
CA ASP A 505 -4.12 -11.37 -17.10
C ASP A 505 -5.08 -12.02 -16.09
N TRP A 506 -6.26 -11.42 -15.97
CA TRP A 506 -7.34 -11.90 -15.10
C TRP A 506 -8.24 -12.97 -15.73
N SER A 507 -8.10 -13.24 -17.04
CA SER A 507 -9.05 -14.09 -17.77
C SER A 507 -9.13 -15.51 -17.21
N GLY A 508 -7.99 -16.11 -16.85
CA GLY A 508 -7.94 -17.44 -16.23
C GLY A 508 -8.70 -17.50 -14.90
N VAL A 509 -8.44 -16.53 -14.02
CA VAL A 509 -9.09 -16.41 -12.69
C VAL A 509 -10.60 -16.25 -12.84
N LEU A 510 -11.04 -15.36 -13.73
CA LEU A 510 -12.46 -15.10 -13.96
C LEU A 510 -13.16 -16.32 -14.56
N ASN A 511 -12.54 -17.01 -15.53
CA ASN A 511 -13.12 -18.23 -16.10
C ASN A 511 -13.27 -19.32 -15.04
N GLU A 512 -12.24 -19.57 -14.24
CA GLU A 512 -12.27 -20.59 -13.21
C GLU A 512 -13.38 -20.32 -12.17
N ILE A 513 -13.47 -19.09 -11.66
CA ILE A 513 -14.48 -18.76 -10.64
C ILE A 513 -15.90 -18.78 -11.23
N PHE A 514 -16.13 -18.06 -12.33
CA PHE A 514 -17.48 -17.79 -12.81
C PHE A 514 -18.03 -18.82 -13.80
N ARG A 515 -17.17 -19.58 -14.50
CA ARG A 515 -17.62 -20.61 -15.45
C ARG A 515 -17.48 -22.03 -14.93
N GLU A 516 -16.67 -22.25 -13.89
CA GLU A 516 -16.44 -23.60 -13.35
C GLU A 516 -16.96 -23.70 -11.92
N ARG A 517 -16.39 -22.94 -10.98
CA ARG A 517 -16.66 -23.09 -9.54
C ARG A 517 -18.08 -22.66 -9.15
N ILE A 518 -18.54 -21.47 -9.58
CA ILE A 518 -19.89 -21.00 -9.26
C ILE A 518 -20.97 -21.90 -9.90
N PRO A 519 -20.88 -22.28 -11.19
CA PRO A 519 -21.82 -23.23 -11.78
C PRO A 519 -21.83 -24.60 -11.09
N ALA A 520 -20.66 -25.12 -10.65
CA ALA A 520 -20.61 -26.35 -9.87
C ALA A 520 -21.36 -26.22 -8.53
N LEU A 521 -21.16 -25.12 -7.81
CA LEU A 521 -21.90 -24.84 -6.57
C LEU A 521 -23.42 -24.75 -6.80
N LEU A 522 -23.85 -24.11 -7.90
CA LEU A 522 -25.26 -24.07 -8.27
C LEU A 522 -25.82 -25.47 -8.53
N ALA A 523 -25.09 -26.31 -9.28
CA ALA A 523 -25.51 -27.67 -9.56
C ALA A 523 -25.63 -28.52 -8.29
N GLU A 524 -24.75 -28.34 -7.31
CA GLU A 524 -24.83 -29.00 -6.00
C GLU A 524 -26.07 -28.57 -5.21
N ILE A 525 -26.45 -27.29 -5.28
CA ILE A 525 -27.67 -26.77 -4.64
C ILE A 525 -28.94 -27.30 -5.33
N GLU A 526 -28.88 -27.52 -6.64
CA GLU A 526 -30.00 -28.02 -7.45
C GLU A 526 -30.16 -29.55 -7.38
N ALA A 527 -29.11 -30.29 -6.98
CA ALA A 527 -29.17 -31.73 -6.86
C ALA A 527 -30.28 -32.15 -5.86
N PRO A 528 -31.14 -33.12 -6.22
CA PRO A 528 -32.13 -33.63 -5.28
C PRO A 528 -31.41 -34.18 -4.04
N ARG A 529 -31.75 -33.69 -2.85
CA ARG A 529 -31.28 -34.32 -1.60
C ARG A 529 -31.77 -35.75 -1.60
N VAL A 530 -30.87 -36.70 -1.83
CA VAL A 530 -31.17 -38.13 -1.69
C VAL A 530 -31.41 -38.37 -0.20
N CYS A 531 -32.68 -38.51 0.18
CA CYS A 531 -33.12 -38.85 1.53
C CYS A 531 -32.78 -40.30 1.89
#